data_AF-A0A072ND48-F1
#
_entry.id   AF-A0A072ND48-F1
#
_cell.length_a   1.000
_cell.length_b   1.000
_cell.length_c   1.000
_cell.angle_alpha   90.00
_cell.angle_beta   90.00
_cell.angle_gamma   90.00
#
_symmetry.space_group_name_H-M   'P 1'
#
loop_
_entity.id
_entity.type
_entity.pdbx_description
1 polymer ?
#
loop_
_entity_poly.entity_id
_entity_poly.type
_entity_poly.pdbx_seq_one_letter_code
_entity_poly.pdbx_strand_id
1 'polypeptide(L)'
;MLPTPSYAPEGHAEHYWLLTPDGEVALPQTLRPAALALTQASPNLVRARGYTQVYDLSDGLPAPASIVLQGTVIGVHGERFRSERELSLYLADLNRAVRAATHIRRDDREPVALQPGGFLHAVPMGRGPSCWAEVSLHLIPAEVPDPDSDSPLFW
;
A
#
# COMPACT_ATOMS: atom_id res chain seq x y z
N MET A 1 -33.60 -8.61 12.70
CA MET A 1 -32.20 -8.14 12.83
C MET A 1 -31.31 -9.29 12.45
N LEU A 2 -30.60 -9.19 11.32
CA LEU A 2 -29.61 -10.20 10.94
C LEU A 2 -28.30 -9.88 11.65
N PRO A 3 -27.58 -10.86 12.22
CA PRO A 3 -26.27 -10.63 12.81
C PRO A 3 -25.29 -10.24 11.71
N THR A 4 -24.63 -9.10 11.88
CA THR A 4 -23.51 -8.68 11.05
C THR A 4 -22.39 -9.72 11.22
N PRO A 5 -21.92 -10.39 10.17
CA PRO A 5 -20.79 -11.31 10.30
C PRO A 5 -19.54 -10.52 10.71
N SER A 6 -19.05 -10.80 11.91
CA SER A 6 -17.72 -10.40 12.39
C SER A 6 -16.68 -11.18 11.58
N TYR A 7 -16.28 -10.63 10.43
CA TYR A 7 -15.10 -11.12 9.73
C TYR A 7 -13.87 -10.45 10.35
N ALA A 8 -13.42 -10.98 11.49
CA ALA A 8 -12.06 -10.75 11.95
C ALA A 8 -11.23 -11.93 11.43
N PRO A 9 -10.44 -11.78 10.37
CA PRO A 9 -9.40 -12.76 10.12
C PRO A 9 -8.37 -12.62 11.24
N GLU A 10 -8.17 -13.69 12.01
CA GLU A 10 -7.09 -13.84 12.99
C GLU A 10 -5.72 -13.89 12.29
N GLY A 11 -5.34 -12.78 11.65
CA GLY A 11 -3.99 -12.48 11.22
C GLY A 11 -3.57 -11.22 11.95
N HIS A 12 -2.35 -11.19 12.49
CA HIS A 12 -1.77 -9.96 13.04
C HIS A 12 -1.98 -8.83 12.03
N ALA A 13 -2.65 -7.76 12.45
CA ALA A 13 -2.84 -6.59 11.61
C ALA A 13 -1.45 -6.00 11.34
N GLU A 14 -1.00 -6.13 10.11
CA GLU A 14 0.25 -5.53 9.66
C GLU A 14 0.15 -4.01 9.75
N HIS A 15 1.21 -3.41 10.26
CA HIS A 15 1.33 -1.98 10.36
C HIS A 15 2.28 -1.48 9.29
N TYR A 16 1.91 -0.35 8.69
CA TYR A 16 2.70 0.27 7.64
C TYR A 16 3.03 1.71 8.03
N TRP A 17 4.23 2.14 7.67
CA TRP A 17 4.70 3.49 7.90
C TRP A 17 5.32 4.05 6.62
N LEU A 18 5.02 5.31 6.33
CA LEU A 18 5.72 6.08 5.31
C LEU A 18 6.87 6.82 5.97
N LEU A 19 8.07 6.70 5.41
CA LEU A 19 9.21 7.51 5.82
C LEU A 19 9.28 8.70 4.87
N THR A 20 9.11 9.89 5.43
CA THR A 20 9.17 11.17 4.72
C THR A 20 10.38 11.97 5.22
N PRO A 21 10.84 13.00 4.49
CA PRO A 21 11.88 13.91 4.98
C PRO A 21 11.53 14.57 6.33
N ASP A 22 10.24 14.76 6.60
CA ASP A 22 9.73 15.39 7.82
C ASP A 22 9.58 14.40 8.99
N GLY A 23 9.78 13.10 8.75
CA GLY A 23 9.68 12.05 9.74
C GLY A 23 8.80 10.88 9.30
N GLU A 24 8.48 10.04 10.27
CA GLU A 24 7.73 8.80 10.06
C GLU A 24 6.22 9.04 10.24
N VAL A 25 5.42 8.58 9.28
CA VAL A 25 3.96 8.71 9.28
C VAL A 25 3.33 7.33 9.28
N ALA A 26 2.62 7.00 10.36
CA ALA A 26 1.86 5.75 10.46
C ALA A 26 0.66 5.77 9.51
N LEU A 27 0.52 4.70 8.72
CA LEU A 27 -0.63 4.51 7.85
C LEU A 27 -1.84 3.99 8.64
N PRO A 28 -3.08 4.20 8.13
CA PRO A 28 -4.28 3.64 8.74
C PRO A 28 -4.16 2.11 8.91
N GLN A 29 -4.43 1.61 10.11
CA GLN A 29 -4.33 0.18 10.43
C GLN A 29 -5.29 -0.72 9.66
N THR A 30 -6.23 -0.13 8.93
CA THR A 30 -7.18 -0.81 8.04
C THR A 30 -6.61 -1.08 6.66
N LEU A 31 -5.48 -0.46 6.30
CA LEU A 31 -4.86 -0.65 5.00
C LEU A 31 -4.28 -2.06 4.91
N ARG A 32 -4.62 -2.76 3.83
CA ARG A 32 -4.10 -4.07 3.47
C ARG A 32 -3.65 -4.04 2.02
N PRO A 33 -2.66 -4.87 1.63
CA PRO A 33 -2.36 -5.08 0.23
C PRO A 33 -3.65 -5.44 -0.53
N ALA A 34 -3.95 -4.69 -1.60
CA ALA A 34 -5.01 -5.08 -2.51
C ALA A 34 -4.65 -6.47 -3.05
N ALA A 35 -5.55 -7.45 -2.92
CA ALA A 35 -5.31 -8.85 -3.30
C ALA A 35 -4.99 -9.08 -4.79
N LEU A 36 -4.85 -8.00 -5.57
CA LEU A 36 -4.45 -7.97 -6.97
C LEU A 36 -3.15 -7.18 -7.17
N ALA A 37 -2.06 -7.74 -6.65
CA ALA A 37 -0.76 -7.69 -7.32
C ALA A 37 -0.03 -9.04 -7.23
N LEU A 38 -0.78 -10.14 -7.08
CA LEU A 38 -0.20 -11.49 -6.91
C LEU A 38 0.61 -11.97 -8.12
N THR A 39 0.49 -11.35 -9.30
CA THR A 39 1.28 -11.69 -10.49
C THR A 39 1.21 -10.56 -11.52
N GLN A 40 1.57 -9.33 -11.17
CA GLN A 40 2.28 -8.52 -12.16
C GLN A 40 3.77 -8.66 -11.89
N ALA A 41 4.23 -9.92 -11.98
CA ALA A 41 5.39 -10.11 -12.82
C ALA A 41 5.11 -9.31 -14.09
N SER A 42 5.95 -8.33 -14.39
CA SER A 42 6.08 -7.90 -15.77
C SER A 42 6.05 -9.16 -16.64
N PRO A 43 5.49 -9.13 -17.86
CA PRO A 43 5.67 -10.23 -18.80
C PRO A 43 7.14 -10.68 -18.96
N ASN A 44 8.12 -9.91 -18.45
CA ASN A 44 9.53 -10.27 -18.36
C ASN A 44 9.99 -11.05 -17.11
N LEU A 45 9.12 -11.47 -16.17
CA LEU A 45 9.52 -12.28 -15.00
C LEU A 45 8.67 -13.56 -14.89
N VAL A 46 9.07 -14.59 -15.64
CA VAL A 46 8.38 -15.88 -15.66
C VAL A 46 8.92 -16.81 -14.56
N ARG A 47 8.08 -17.19 -13.58
CA ARG A 47 8.27 -18.43 -12.81
C ARG A 47 7.92 -19.62 -13.71
N ALA A 48 8.92 -20.28 -14.28
CA ALA A 48 8.77 -21.56 -14.97
C ALA A 48 9.00 -22.73 -14.00
N ARG A 49 7.99 -23.57 -13.80
CA ARG A 49 8.23 -25.01 -13.58
C ARG A 49 8.12 -25.69 -14.93
N GLY A 50 9.26 -26.05 -15.53
CA GLY A 50 9.32 -26.99 -16.66
C GLY A 50 9.43 -26.42 -18.08
N TYR A 51 9.62 -25.12 -18.28
CA TYR A 51 9.87 -24.53 -19.61
C TYR A 51 11.24 -23.85 -19.65
N THR A 52 12.13 -24.34 -20.51
CA THR A 52 13.41 -23.68 -20.81
C THR A 52 13.15 -22.62 -21.87
N GLN A 53 13.00 -21.38 -21.46
CA GLN A 53 12.92 -20.27 -22.39
C GLN A 53 13.96 -19.22 -21.99
N VAL A 54 14.95 -19.06 -22.86
CA VAL A 54 16.04 -18.09 -22.72
C VAL A 54 15.52 -16.78 -23.28
N TYR A 55 15.54 -15.72 -22.47
CA TYR A 55 15.14 -14.38 -22.88
C TYR A 55 16.33 -13.43 -22.79
N ASP A 56 16.40 -12.53 -23.77
CA ASP A 56 17.51 -11.62 -23.97
C ASP A 56 17.38 -10.42 -23.03
N LEU A 57 18.42 -10.16 -22.23
CA LEU A 57 18.50 -9.01 -21.31
C LEU A 57 18.73 -7.69 -22.07
N SER A 58 18.89 -7.73 -23.40
CA SER A 58 19.03 -6.56 -24.26
C SER A 58 17.80 -5.63 -24.25
N ASP A 59 16.62 -6.14 -23.87
CA ASP A 59 15.36 -5.38 -23.79
C ASP A 59 15.19 -4.55 -22.49
N GLY A 60 16.10 -4.72 -21.51
CA GLY A 60 16.11 -3.98 -20.26
C GLY A 60 15.26 -4.60 -19.13
N LEU A 61 15.52 -4.14 -17.89
CA LEU A 61 14.82 -4.63 -16.70
C LEU A 61 13.34 -4.18 -16.72
N PRO A 62 12.41 -5.02 -16.21
CA PRO A 62 11.00 -4.66 -16.14
C PRO A 62 10.76 -3.45 -15.22
N ALA A 63 9.70 -2.69 -15.45
CA ALA A 63 9.30 -1.62 -14.54
C ALA A 63 8.92 -2.21 -13.15
N PRO A 64 9.24 -1.54 -12.04
CA PRO A 64 8.86 -1.99 -10.70
C PRO A 64 7.34 -2.01 -10.55
N ALA A 65 6.81 -3.09 -9.97
CA ALA A 65 5.38 -3.26 -9.73
C ALA A 65 4.89 -2.33 -8.61
N SER A 66 3.72 -1.71 -8.79
CA SER A 66 3.17 -0.82 -7.78
C SER A 66 2.70 -1.59 -6.55
N ILE A 67 3.05 -1.08 -5.37
CA ILE A 67 2.48 -1.48 -4.09
C ILE A 67 1.15 -0.75 -3.94
N VAL A 68 0.06 -1.51 -3.86
CA VAL A 68 -1.30 -0.96 -3.68
C VAL A 68 -1.84 -1.38 -2.32
N LEU A 69 -2.08 -0.40 -1.45
CA LEU A 69 -2.71 -0.60 -0.15
C LEU A 69 -4.14 -0.05 -0.16
N GLN A 70 -5.11 -0.86 0.23
CA GLN A 70 -6.52 -0.51 0.26
C GLN A 70 -7.12 -0.71 1.63
N GLY A 71 -8.05 0.15 2.00
CA GLY A 71 -8.78 0.00 3.26
C GLY A 71 -9.72 1.16 3.52
N THR A 72 -10.19 1.23 4.77
CA THR A 72 -11.20 2.21 5.17
C THR A 72 -10.67 3.13 6.26
N VAL A 73 -10.57 4.41 5.95
CA VAL A 73 -10.21 5.45 6.91
C VAL A 73 -11.48 5.89 7.64
N ILE A 74 -11.64 5.42 8.87
CA ILE A 74 -12.77 5.79 9.76
C ILE A 74 -12.36 6.74 10.88
N GLY A 75 -11.05 6.94 11.09
CA GLY A 75 -10.53 7.62 12.27
C GLY A 75 -9.01 7.51 12.43
N VAL A 76 -8.50 8.09 13.51
CA VAL A 76 -7.08 8.01 13.91
C VAL A 76 -7.01 7.30 15.26
N HIS A 77 -6.13 6.31 15.41
CA HIS A 77 -5.95 5.54 16.65
C HIS A 77 -7.25 4.94 17.24
N GLY A 78 -8.20 4.55 16.39
CA GLY A 78 -9.49 3.97 16.79
C GLY A 78 -10.57 5.01 17.14
N GLU A 79 -10.26 6.30 17.14
CA GLU A 79 -11.24 7.37 17.34
C GLU A 79 -11.84 7.81 16.01
N ARG A 80 -13.17 7.72 15.88
CA ARG A 80 -13.88 8.10 14.65
C ARG A 80 -13.81 9.60 14.39
N PHE A 81 -13.70 10.00 13.12
CA PHE A 81 -13.88 11.39 12.74
C PHE A 81 -15.30 11.86 13.07
N ARG A 82 -15.40 13.08 13.62
CA ARG A 82 -16.65 13.69 14.06
C ARG A 82 -17.28 14.57 12.99
N SER A 83 -16.51 14.91 11.95
CA SER A 83 -16.97 15.77 10.86
C SER A 83 -16.25 15.47 9.55
N GLU A 84 -16.88 15.88 8.44
CA GLU A 84 -16.28 15.83 7.10
C GLU A 84 -15.02 16.69 6.97
N ARG A 85 -14.94 17.78 7.75
CA ARG A 85 -13.76 18.63 7.81
C ARG A 85 -12.56 17.88 8.38
N GLU A 86 -12.75 17.13 9.47
CA GLU A 86 -11.68 16.32 10.07
C GLU A 86 -11.18 15.25 9.11
N LEU A 87 -12.10 14.55 8.43
CA LEU A 87 -11.74 13.57 7.40
C LEU A 87 -10.96 14.23 6.27
N SER A 88 -11.42 15.37 5.77
CA SER A 88 -10.78 16.08 4.64
C SER A 88 -9.38 16.56 4.97
N LEU A 89 -9.16 17.09 6.18
CA LEU A 89 -7.84 17.50 6.64
C LEU A 89 -6.90 16.30 6.75
N TYR A 90 -7.38 15.21 7.36
CA TYR A 90 -6.60 13.98 7.47
C TYR A 90 -6.21 13.42 6.10
N LEU A 91 -7.14 13.35 5.14
CA LEU A 91 -6.85 12.87 3.78
C LEU A 91 -5.89 13.79 3.03
N ALA A 92 -5.96 15.11 3.24
CA ALA A 92 -5.03 16.07 2.64
C ALA A 92 -3.61 15.88 3.21
N ASP A 93 -3.47 15.74 4.53
CA ASP A 93 -2.19 15.49 5.18
C ASP A 93 -1.60 14.13 4.77
N LEU A 94 -2.44 13.09 4.69
CA LEU A 94 -2.02 11.78 4.22
C LEU A 94 -1.56 11.82 2.76
N ASN A 95 -2.29 12.50 1.87
CA ASN A 95 -1.89 12.65 0.47
C ASN A 95 -0.57 13.43 0.33
N ARG A 96 -0.35 14.45 1.17
CA ARG A 96 0.95 15.16 1.24
C ARG A 96 2.07 14.21 1.66
N ALA A 97 1.85 13.41 2.72
CA ALA A 97 2.82 12.44 3.20
C ALA A 97 3.14 11.37 2.13
N VAL A 98 2.13 10.86 1.43
CA VAL A 98 2.29 9.89 0.33
C VAL A 98 3.15 10.46 -0.79
N ARG A 99 2.93 11.71 -1.17
CA ARG A 99 3.72 12.37 -2.23
C ARG A 99 5.17 12.63 -1.80
N ALA A 100 5.40 12.86 -0.51
CA ALA A 100 6.72 13.10 0.06
C ALA A 100 7.44 11.82 0.52
N ALA A 101 6.79 10.66 0.45
CA ALA A 101 7.34 9.40 0.94
C ALA A 101 8.57 8.99 0.12
N THR A 102 9.65 8.67 0.82
CA THR A 102 10.88 8.14 0.22
C THR A 102 11.02 6.64 0.48
N HIS A 103 10.44 6.13 1.56
CA HIS A 103 10.41 4.70 1.85
C HIS A 103 9.06 4.28 2.45
N ILE A 104 8.76 2.99 2.36
CA ILE A 104 7.69 2.34 3.11
C ILE A 104 8.28 1.26 4.01
N ARG A 105 7.85 1.22 5.27
CA ARG A 105 8.17 0.16 6.22
C ARG A 105 6.91 -0.63 6.55
N ARG A 106 7.04 -1.96 6.62
CA ARG A 106 6.02 -2.89 7.08
C ARG A 106 6.51 -3.59 8.34
N ASP A 107 5.77 -3.48 9.43
CA ASP A 107 6.14 -3.99 10.76
C ASP A 107 7.62 -3.69 11.09
N ASP A 108 8.37 -4.69 11.55
CA ASP A 108 9.79 -4.60 11.89
C ASP A 108 10.73 -4.92 10.71
N ARG A 109 10.23 -4.89 9.47
CA ARG A 109 11.02 -5.20 8.27
C ARG A 109 11.85 -4.00 7.82
N GLU A 110 12.86 -4.26 6.98
CA GLU A 110 13.66 -3.19 6.40
C GLU A 110 12.80 -2.26 5.51
N PRO A 111 13.02 -0.93 5.57
CA PRO A 111 12.31 0.02 4.71
C PRO A 111 12.62 -0.20 3.22
N VAL A 112 11.58 -0.19 2.40
CA VAL A 112 11.69 -0.28 0.94
C VAL A 112 11.70 1.12 0.34
N ALA A 113 12.73 1.45 -0.43
CA ALA A 113 12.84 2.73 -1.13
C ALA A 113 11.75 2.89 -2.20
N LEU A 114 11.24 4.11 -2.35
CA LEU A 114 10.14 4.46 -3.24
C LEU A 114 10.58 5.49 -4.28
N GLN A 115 9.99 5.40 -5.47
CA GLN A 115 10.04 6.48 -6.44
C GLN A 115 9.19 7.66 -5.96
N PRO A 116 9.61 8.91 -6.27
CA PRO A 116 8.78 10.07 -6.03
C PRO A 116 7.44 9.97 -6.77
N GLY A 117 6.38 10.51 -6.18
CA GLY A 117 5.09 10.66 -6.86
C GLY A 117 4.05 9.57 -6.58
N GLY A 118 4.14 8.89 -5.44
CA GLY A 118 3.03 8.09 -4.92
C GLY A 118 1.72 8.88 -4.88
N PHE A 119 0.59 8.18 -4.95
CA PHE A 119 -0.73 8.82 -4.97
C PHE A 119 -1.75 8.12 -4.08
N LEU A 120 -2.65 8.93 -3.51
CA LEU A 120 -3.78 8.49 -2.72
C LEU A 120 -5.07 8.77 -3.49
N HIS A 121 -5.87 7.74 -3.71
CA HIS A 121 -7.25 7.86 -4.14
C HIS A 121 -8.16 7.66 -2.93
N ALA A 122 -9.02 8.62 -2.62
CA ALA A 122 -9.96 8.54 -1.51
C ALA A 122 -11.38 8.82 -1.97
N VAL A 123 -12.31 7.94 -1.59
CA VAL A 123 -13.75 8.07 -1.84
C VAL A 123 -14.43 8.25 -0.49
N PRO A 124 -14.87 9.47 -0.14
CA PRO A 124 -15.71 9.68 1.04
C PRO A 124 -16.99 8.86 0.92
N MET A 125 -17.37 8.19 2.01
CA MET A 125 -18.51 7.28 2.03
C MET A 125 -19.57 7.75 3.03
N GLY A 126 -20.84 7.64 2.62
CA GLY A 126 -22.00 8.02 3.43
C GLY A 126 -23.03 8.84 2.64
N ARG A 127 -24.25 8.92 3.16
CA ARG A 127 -25.28 9.88 2.67
C ARG A 127 -25.35 11.03 3.67
N GLY A 128 -24.77 12.18 3.34
CA GLY A 128 -24.60 13.33 4.24
C GLY A 128 -23.12 13.60 4.54
N PRO A 129 -22.78 14.41 5.56
CA PRO A 129 -21.38 14.69 5.89
C PRO A 129 -20.63 13.39 6.13
N SER A 130 -19.68 13.09 5.24
CA SER A 130 -18.98 11.82 5.23
C SER A 130 -17.88 11.84 6.29
N CYS A 131 -18.00 10.97 7.28
CA CYS A 131 -17.03 10.86 8.39
C CYS A 131 -16.06 9.68 8.22
N TRP A 132 -16.10 9.02 7.05
CA TRP A 132 -15.18 7.96 6.68
C TRP A 132 -14.98 7.92 5.17
N ALA A 133 -13.89 7.30 4.72
CA ALA A 133 -13.57 7.14 3.31
C ALA A 133 -12.97 5.76 3.03
N GLU A 134 -13.29 5.22 1.86
CA GLU A 134 -12.47 4.15 1.27
C GLU A 134 -11.26 4.77 0.60
N VAL A 135 -10.09 4.19 0.83
CA VAL A 135 -8.83 4.71 0.32
C VAL A 135 -8.05 3.62 -0.42
N SER A 136 -7.39 4.02 -1.50
CA SER A 136 -6.42 3.23 -2.25
C SER A 136 -5.14 4.06 -2.38
N LEU A 137 -4.07 3.55 -1.80
CA LEU A 137 -2.75 4.18 -1.79
C LEU A 137 -1.85 3.40 -2.74
N HIS A 138 -1.20 4.10 -3.64
CA HIS A 138 -0.35 3.53 -4.68
C HIS A 138 1.06 4.09 -4.53
N LEU A 139 2.01 3.19 -4.33
CA LEU A 139 3.43 3.49 -4.24
C LEU A 139 4.17 2.69 -5.31
N ILE A 140 5.30 3.20 -5.76
CA ILE A 140 6.15 2.53 -6.74
C ILE A 140 7.51 2.35 -6.08
N PRO A 141 7.99 1.10 -5.92
CA PRO A 141 9.35 0.85 -5.45
C PRO A 141 10.40 1.50 -6.35
N ALA A 142 11.47 2.03 -5.75
CA ALA A 142 12.60 2.60 -6.49
C ALA A 142 13.31 1.56 -7.36
N GLU A 143 13.33 0.31 -6.90
CA GLU A 143 14.08 -0.79 -7.50
C GLU A 143 13.17 -1.98 -7.77
N VAL A 144 13.53 -2.74 -8.81
CA VAL A 144 12.87 -4.02 -9.13
C VAL A 144 13.40 -5.06 -8.17
N PRO A 145 12.53 -5.88 -7.55
CA PRO A 145 12.96 -7.02 -6.76
C PRO A 145 13.91 -7.93 -7.54
N ASP A 146 15.07 -8.22 -6.96
CA ASP A 146 15.96 -9.26 -7.49
C ASP A 146 15.27 -10.63 -7.31
N PRO A 147 14.98 -11.38 -8.40
CA PRO A 147 14.32 -12.67 -8.32
C PRO A 147 15.16 -13.76 -7.63
N ASP A 148 16.48 -13.61 -7.57
CA ASP A 148 17.41 -14.57 -6.95
C ASP A 148 17.72 -14.21 -5.49
N SER A 149 17.15 -13.10 -4.99
CA SER A 149 17.26 -12.71 -3.60
C SER A 149 16.37 -13.59 -2.74
N ASP A 150 16.99 -14.42 -1.89
CA ASP A 150 16.34 -15.10 -0.76
C ASP A 150 15.80 -14.11 0.29
N SER A 151 16.00 -12.81 0.07
CA SER A 151 15.61 -11.81 1.03
C SER A 151 14.09 -11.74 1.16
N PRO A 152 13.54 -11.92 2.39
CA PRO A 152 12.11 -11.76 2.64
C PRO A 152 11.65 -10.30 2.48
N LEU A 153 12.56 -9.40 2.06
CA LEU A 153 12.36 -8.00 1.68
C LEU A 153 11.14 -7.76 0.79
N PHE A 154 10.70 -8.77 0.04
CA PHE A 154 9.68 -8.58 -0.96
C PHE A 154 8.25 -8.84 -0.52
N TRP A 155 7.97 -9.52 0.61
CA TRP A 155 6.59 -9.62 1.15
C TRP A 155 6.56 -9.70 2.65
#